data_AF-A0A0F9VV32-F1
#
_entry.id   AF-A0A0F9VV32-F1
#
_cell.length_a   1.000
_cell.length_b   1.000
_cell.length_c   1.000
_cell.angle_alpha   90.00
_cell.angle_beta   90.00
_cell.angle_gamma   90.00
#
_symmetry.space_group_name_H-M   'P 1'
#
loop_
_entity.id
_entity.type
_entity.pdbx_description
1 polymer ?
#
loop_
_entity_poly.entity_id
_entity_poly.type
_entity_poly.pdbx_seq_one_letter_code
_entity_poly.pdbx_strand_id
1 'polypeptide(L)'
;MDKELQKTYKKTIKNLIYLIFTLTLFVIGCTLNFIVVSGNHGKMPIYYESDVTYCNDYYITFDSWAEVRYEFLSDIIPIGERMASVGDTFIIGSLPFLFIFSIKLYKLLKQQRRLENVTYSNKTDTFK
;
A
#
# COMPACT_ATOMS: atom_id res chain seq x y z
N MET A 1 12.77 -18.48 28.27
CA MET A 1 11.92 -18.33 27.06
C MET A 1 12.61 -19.07 25.93
N ASP A 2 11.91 -19.93 25.20
CA ASP A 2 12.50 -20.74 24.13
C ASP A 2 13.19 -19.84 23.08
N LYS A 3 14.42 -20.20 22.68
CA LYS A 3 15.19 -19.47 21.65
C LYS A 3 14.41 -19.39 20.34
N GLU A 4 13.61 -20.42 20.02
CA GLU A 4 12.77 -20.44 18.82
C GLU A 4 11.60 -19.45 18.92
N LEU A 5 10.98 -19.35 20.12
CA LEU A 5 9.92 -18.39 20.39
C LEU A 5 10.45 -16.95 20.28
N GLN A 6 11.59 -16.65 20.90
CA GLN A 6 12.25 -15.33 20.79
C GLN A 6 12.55 -14.95 19.33
N LYS A 7 13.05 -15.90 18.54
CA LYS A 7 13.32 -15.70 17.11
C LYS A 7 12.04 -15.41 16.32
N THR A 8 10.94 -16.08 16.65
CA THR A 8 9.63 -15.88 16.01
C THR A 8 9.05 -14.52 16.36
N TYR A 9 9.13 -14.09 17.62
CA TYR A 9 8.73 -12.74 18.05
C TYR A 9 9.48 -11.65 17.28
N LYS A 10 10.82 -11.73 17.20
CA LYS A 10 11.64 -10.75 16.47
C LYS A 10 11.25 -10.66 14.98
N LYS A 11 10.97 -11.81 14.34
CA LYS A 11 10.48 -11.85 12.95
C LYS A 11 9.10 -11.23 12.80
N THR A 12 8.20 -11.47 13.76
CA THR A 12 6.83 -10.92 13.76
C THR A 12 6.86 -9.40 13.84
N ILE A 13 7.61 -8.84 14.79
CA ILE A 13 7.78 -7.38 14.93
C ILE A 13 8.36 -6.78 13.64
N LYS A 14 9.40 -7.40 13.06
CA LYS A 14 9.99 -6.92 11.81
C LYS A 14 8.98 -6.87 10.66
N ASN A 15 8.14 -7.90 10.51
CA ASN A 15 7.11 -7.91 9.46
C ASN A 15 5.96 -6.93 9.74
N LEU A 16 5.62 -6.71 11.01
CA LEU A 16 4.64 -5.70 11.40
C LEU A 16 5.11 -4.29 11.01
N ILE A 17 6.40 -3.97 11.24
CA ILE A 17 6.98 -2.68 10.83
C ILE A 17 6.90 -2.51 9.31
N TYR A 18 7.22 -3.55 8.53
CA TYR A 18 7.09 -3.48 7.08
C TYR A 18 5.63 -3.29 6.64
N LEU A 19 4.68 -3.99 7.27
CA LEU A 19 3.27 -3.82 6.96
C LEU A 19 2.79 -2.39 7.24
N ILE A 20 3.17 -1.82 8.39
CA ILE A 20 2.86 -0.42 8.74
C ILE A 20 3.46 0.53 7.72
N PHE A 21 4.74 0.37 7.38
CA PHE A 21 5.40 1.23 6.39
C PHE A 21 4.70 1.17 5.03
N THR A 22 4.37 -0.03 4.54
CA THR A 22 3.64 -0.20 3.28
C THR A 22 2.24 0.40 3.35
N LEU A 23 1.54 0.28 4.49
CA LEU A 23 0.24 0.91 4.70
C LEU A 23 0.34 2.44 4.67
N THR A 24 1.39 3.02 5.26
CA THR A 24 1.64 4.45 5.19
C THR A 24 1.83 4.91 3.74
N LEU A 25 2.60 4.18 2.93
CA LEU A 25 2.75 4.49 1.50
C LEU A 25 1.41 4.44 0.75
N PHE A 26 0.59 3.42 1.02
CA PHE A 26 -0.74 3.31 0.45
C PHE A 26 -1.63 4.52 0.80
N VAL A 27 -1.66 4.91 2.09
CA VAL A 27 -2.44 6.06 2.58
C VAL A 27 -1.95 7.37 1.95
N ILE A 28 -0.63 7.57 1.85
CA ILE A 28 -0.05 8.72 1.15
C ILE A 28 -0.53 8.73 -0.30
N GLY A 29 -0.47 7.59 -0.99
CA GLY A 29 -0.95 7.46 -2.37
C GLY A 29 -2.42 7.85 -2.53
N CYS A 30 -3.30 7.30 -1.70
CA CYS A 30 -4.73 7.65 -1.69
C CYS A 30 -4.96 9.14 -1.41
N THR A 31 -4.19 9.72 -0.49
CA THR A 31 -4.31 11.14 -0.11
C THR A 31 -3.89 12.04 -1.26
N LEU A 32 -2.78 11.72 -1.95
CA LEU A 32 -2.34 12.46 -3.13
C LEU A 32 -3.37 12.41 -4.25
N ASN A 33 -3.91 11.22 -4.55
CA ASN A 33 -4.99 11.08 -5.54
C ASN A 33 -6.22 11.89 -5.17
N PHE A 34 -6.63 11.84 -3.90
CA PHE A 34 -7.77 12.62 -3.42
C PHE A 34 -7.56 14.13 -3.61
N ILE A 35 -6.36 14.65 -3.31
CA ILE A 35 -6.02 16.06 -3.52
C ILE A 35 -6.10 16.44 -5.00
N VAL A 36 -5.52 15.63 -5.88
CA VAL A 36 -5.52 15.85 -7.33
C VAL A 36 -6.96 15.84 -7.87
N VAL A 37 -7.73 14.80 -7.55
CA VAL A 37 -9.12 14.65 -8.01
C VAL A 37 -10.00 15.79 -7.48
N SER A 38 -9.88 16.13 -6.19
CA SER A 38 -10.63 17.24 -5.60
C SER A 38 -10.24 18.60 -6.19
N GLY A 39 -9.00 18.75 -6.66
CA GLY A 39 -8.52 19.94 -7.34
C GLY A 39 -9.01 20.08 -8.79
N ASN A 40 -9.38 18.98 -9.43
CA ASN A 40 -9.71 18.90 -10.87
C ASN A 40 -11.16 18.42 -11.10
N HIS A 41 -12.12 19.14 -10.52
CA HIS A 41 -13.57 18.89 -10.69
C HIS A 41 -14.04 17.48 -10.30
N GLY A 42 -13.37 16.84 -9.33
CA GLY A 42 -13.73 15.50 -8.89
C GLY A 42 -13.33 14.40 -9.88
N LYS A 43 -12.46 14.70 -10.85
CA LYS A 43 -11.99 13.76 -11.87
C LYS A 43 -10.46 13.77 -11.95
N MET A 44 -9.88 12.67 -12.40
CA MET A 44 -8.45 12.60 -12.62
C MET A 44 -8.10 13.30 -13.94
N PRO A 45 -7.14 14.25 -13.95
CA PRO A 45 -6.68 14.88 -15.18
C PRO A 45 -5.98 13.86 -16.07
N ILE A 46 -6.23 13.91 -17.38
CA ILE A 46 -5.44 13.24 -18.40
C ILE A 46 -4.95 14.31 -19.37
N TYR A 47 -3.65 14.31 -19.64
CA TYR A 47 -3.12 15.06 -20.78
C TYR A 47 -3.16 14.18 -22.03
N TYR A 48 -3.76 14.72 -23.07
CA TYR A 48 -3.91 14.04 -24.35
C TYR A 48 -3.58 15.04 -25.46
N GLU A 49 -2.51 14.80 -26.22
CA GLU A 49 -2.09 15.68 -27.33
C GLU A 49 -2.94 15.47 -28.62
N SER A 50 -4.16 14.93 -28.50
CA SER A 50 -5.01 14.61 -29.64
C SER A 50 -6.42 15.18 -29.45
N ASP A 51 -7.13 15.44 -30.56
CA ASP A 51 -8.49 16.00 -30.62
C ASP A 51 -9.57 15.16 -29.92
N VAL A 52 -9.20 14.08 -29.23
CA VAL A 52 -10.11 13.20 -28.49
C VAL A 52 -10.27 13.69 -27.07
N THR A 53 -11.35 14.42 -26.82
CA THR A 53 -11.77 14.80 -25.46
C THR A 53 -12.36 13.59 -24.74
N TYR A 54 -11.68 13.10 -23.69
CA TYR A 54 -12.25 12.13 -22.76
C TYR A 54 -12.85 12.86 -21.56
N CYS A 55 -14.17 12.84 -21.46
CA CYS A 55 -14.90 13.26 -20.27
C CYS A 55 -15.84 12.14 -19.86
N ASN A 56 -15.46 11.36 -18.84
CA ASN A 56 -16.30 10.33 -18.26
C ASN A 56 -16.37 10.50 -16.74
N ASP A 57 -16.96 9.55 -16.02
CA ASP A 57 -17.16 9.67 -14.57
C ASP A 57 -15.84 9.70 -13.77
N TYR A 58 -14.72 9.30 -14.39
CA TYR A 58 -13.44 9.11 -13.72
C TYR A 58 -12.35 10.08 -14.20
N TYR A 59 -12.43 10.53 -15.45
CA TYR A 59 -11.37 11.29 -16.12
C TYR A 59 -11.89 12.54 -16.82
N ILE A 60 -11.01 13.54 -16.88
CA ILE A 60 -11.21 14.78 -17.64
C ILE A 60 -9.93 15.10 -18.41
N THR A 61 -10.06 15.37 -19.72
CA THR A 61 -8.95 15.82 -20.57
C THR A 61 -8.74 17.33 -20.44
N PHE A 62 -7.49 17.76 -20.45
CA PHE A 62 -7.10 19.17 -20.49
C PHE A 62 -6.23 19.44 -21.72
N ASP A 63 -6.41 20.62 -22.33
CA ASP A 63 -5.67 21.05 -23.53
C ASP A 63 -4.26 21.53 -23.18
N SER A 64 -4.06 21.98 -21.93
CA SER A 64 -2.75 22.39 -21.41
C SER A 64 -2.59 21.96 -19.95
N TRP A 65 -1.39 21.50 -19.59
CA TRP A 65 -1.04 21.22 -18.19
C TRP A 65 -1.13 22.44 -17.27
N ALA A 66 -1.01 23.65 -17.82
CA ALA A 66 -1.21 24.89 -17.06
C ALA A 66 -2.64 25.03 -16.49
N GLU A 67 -3.61 24.28 -17.02
CA GLU A 67 -5.00 24.26 -16.55
C GLU A 67 -5.21 23.25 -15.41
N VAL A 68 -4.28 22.31 -15.23
CA VAL A 68 -4.37 21.24 -14.24
C VAL A 68 -3.91 21.75 -12.88
N ARG A 69 -4.77 21.62 -11.86
CA ARG A 69 -4.34 21.87 -10.49
C ARG A 69 -3.47 20.72 -9.99
N TYR A 70 -2.34 21.05 -9.38
CA TYR A 70 -1.36 20.08 -8.86
C TYR A 70 -0.76 19.17 -9.96
N GLU A 71 -0.42 19.77 -11.10
CA GLU A 71 0.26 19.14 -12.25
C GLU A 71 1.37 18.16 -11.81
N PHE A 72 2.30 18.61 -10.96
CA PHE A 72 3.43 17.81 -10.47
C PHE A 72 3.05 16.55 -9.64
N LEU A 73 1.80 16.46 -9.14
CA LEU A 73 1.30 15.26 -8.46
C LEU A 73 0.64 14.27 -9.43
N SER A 74 0.29 14.74 -10.63
CA SER A 74 -0.52 14.04 -11.62
C SER A 74 0.33 13.35 -12.70
N ASP A 75 1.56 13.81 -12.92
CA ASP A 75 2.22 13.69 -14.23
C ASP A 75 3.48 12.78 -14.28
N ILE A 76 3.93 12.22 -13.15
CA ILE A 76 5.33 11.76 -13.08
C ILE A 76 5.60 10.39 -13.73
N ILE A 77 4.62 9.58 -14.16
CA ILE A 77 4.93 8.28 -14.79
C ILE A 77 4.12 8.02 -16.07
N PRO A 78 4.71 8.21 -17.27
CA PRO A 78 4.15 7.68 -18.50
C PRO A 78 4.25 6.14 -18.50
N ILE A 79 3.10 5.45 -18.50
CA ILE A 79 3.01 3.99 -18.65
C ILE A 79 2.25 3.70 -19.95
N GLY A 80 2.96 3.75 -21.09
CA GLY A 80 2.35 3.62 -22.41
C GLY A 80 1.43 4.81 -22.74
N GLU A 81 0.19 4.55 -23.15
CA GLU A 81 -0.86 5.58 -23.40
C GLU A 81 -1.60 6.04 -22.13
N ARG A 82 -1.16 5.59 -20.94
CA ARG A 82 -1.82 5.90 -19.67
C ARG A 82 -0.93 6.80 -18.82
N MET A 83 -1.55 7.82 -18.23
CA MET A 83 -0.92 8.67 -17.23
C MET A 83 -1.23 8.13 -15.85
N ALA A 84 -0.18 7.87 -15.07
CA ALA A 84 -0.30 7.46 -13.68
C ALA A 84 0.17 8.61 -12.79
N SER A 85 -0.67 8.97 -11.83
CA SER A 85 -0.28 9.95 -10.82
C SER A 85 0.79 9.38 -9.89
N VAL A 86 1.47 10.27 -9.16
CA VAL A 86 2.39 9.87 -8.09
C VAL A 86 1.64 9.04 -7.04
N GLY A 87 0.37 9.36 -6.77
CA GLY A 87 -0.44 8.59 -5.84
C GLY A 87 -0.79 7.20 -6.36
N ASP A 88 -1.10 7.04 -7.65
CA ASP A 88 -1.30 5.73 -8.28
C ASP A 88 -0.06 4.86 -8.17
N THR A 89 1.12 5.46 -8.33
CA THR A 89 2.40 4.77 -8.18
C THR A 89 2.56 4.20 -6.77
N PHE A 90 2.24 4.98 -5.75
CA PHE A 90 2.29 4.52 -4.36
C PHE A 90 1.22 3.46 -4.08
N ILE A 91 0.01 3.59 -4.60
CA ILE A 91 -1.07 2.61 -4.43
C ILE A 91 -0.71 1.27 -5.09
N ILE A 92 -0.40 1.30 -6.39
CA ILE A 92 -0.08 0.11 -7.20
C ILE A 92 1.19 -0.54 -6.66
N GLY A 93 2.20 0.26 -6.31
CA GLY A 93 3.45 -0.23 -5.74
C GLY A 93 3.25 -0.87 -4.36
N SER A 94 2.40 -0.33 -3.50
CA SER A 94 2.20 -0.82 -2.13
C SER A 94 1.27 -2.03 -2.03
N LEU A 95 0.29 -2.18 -2.92
CA LEU A 95 -0.71 -3.26 -2.90
C LEU A 95 -0.11 -4.68 -2.83
N PRO A 96 0.85 -5.07 -3.70
CA PRO A 96 1.48 -6.39 -3.62
C PRO A 96 2.20 -6.62 -2.29
N PHE A 97 2.87 -5.60 -1.77
CA PHE A 97 3.59 -5.71 -0.49
C PHE A 97 2.64 -5.81 0.70
N LEU A 98 1.50 -5.10 0.70
CA LEU A 98 0.46 -5.25 1.72
C LEU A 98 -0.01 -6.70 1.79
N PHE A 99 -0.29 -7.30 0.63
CA PHE A 99 -0.73 -8.69 0.56
C PHE A 99 0.36 -9.65 1.07
N ILE A 100 1.59 -9.50 0.60
CA ILE A 100 2.73 -10.35 0.99
C ILE A 100 3.00 -10.28 2.49
N PHE A 101 3.07 -9.06 3.06
CA PHE A 101 3.36 -8.89 4.48
C PHE A 101 2.21 -9.34 5.36
N SER A 102 0.96 -9.15 4.92
CA SER A 102 -0.23 -9.66 5.63
C SER A 102 -0.20 -11.19 5.74
N ILE A 103 0.06 -11.89 4.63
CA ILE A 103 0.17 -13.36 4.63
C ILE A 103 1.33 -13.83 5.51
N LYS A 104 2.50 -13.18 5.40
CA LYS A 104 3.67 -13.52 6.23
C LYS A 104 3.39 -13.32 7.71
N LEU A 105 2.76 -12.20 8.08
CA LEU A 105 2.41 -11.89 9.46
C LEU A 105 1.42 -12.92 10.01
N TYR A 106 0.38 -13.27 9.25
CA TYR A 106 -0.57 -14.31 9.62
C TYR A 106 0.12 -15.66 9.92
N LYS A 107 1.05 -16.09 9.05
CA LYS A 107 1.82 -17.33 9.26
C LYS A 107 2.68 -17.28 10.52
N LEU A 108 3.35 -16.15 10.78
CA LEU A 108 4.18 -15.96 11.97
C LEU A 108 3.36 -15.96 13.26
N LEU A 109 2.22 -15.26 13.29
CA LEU A 109 1.30 -15.27 14.43
C LEU A 109 0.74 -16.66 14.72
N LYS A 110 0.49 -17.45 13.69
CA LYS A 110 0.07 -18.86 13.84
C LYS A 110 1.18 -19.72 14.43
N GLN A 111 2.42 -19.55 13.97
CA GLN A 111 3.59 -20.26 14.52
C GLN A 111 3.83 -19.89 15.98
N GLN A 112 3.74 -18.60 16.31
CA GLN A 112 3.93 -18.10 17.68
C GLN A 112 2.93 -18.74 18.65
N ARG A 113 1.64 -18.76 18.30
CA ARG A 113 0.60 -19.44 19.11
C ARG A 113 0.89 -20.92 19.34
N ARG A 114 1.39 -21.64 18.33
CA ARG A 114 1.76 -23.06 18.47
C ARG A 114 2.92 -23.24 19.46
N LEU A 115 3.97 -22.43 19.33
CA LEU A 115 5.14 -22.48 20.21
C LEU A 115 4.79 -22.12 21.65
N GLU A 116 3.90 -21.13 21.85
CA GLU A 116 3.37 -20.79 23.17
C GLU A 116 2.64 -21.97 23.80
N ASN A 117 1.70 -22.59 23.08
CA ASN A 117 0.94 -23.74 23.59
C ASN A 117 1.84 -24.92 24.00
N VAL A 118 2.87 -25.25 23.18
CA VAL A 118 3.84 -26.31 23.51
C VAL A 118 4.66 -25.94 24.75
N THR A 119 5.12 -24.68 24.84
CA THR A 119 5.90 -24.20 25.98
C THR A 119 5.10 -24.26 27.29
N TYR A 120 3.80 -23.93 27.25
CA TYR A 120 2.93 -24.00 28.42
C TYR A 120 2.63 -25.46 28.83
N SER A 121 2.32 -26.34 27.88
CA SER A 121 2.07 -27.77 28.15
C SER A 121 3.25 -28.42 28.89
N ASN A 122 4.47 -28.21 28.38
CA ASN A 122 5.68 -28.78 28.98
C ASN A 122 5.93 -28.28 30.41
N LYS A 123 5.56 -27.03 30.73
CA LYS A 123 5.67 -26.53 32.10
C LYS A 123 4.70 -27.21 33.05
N THR A 124 3.44 -27.40 32.63
CA THR A 124 2.43 -28.08 33.46
C THR A 124 2.77 -29.53 33.76
N ASP A 125 3.44 -30.22 32.84
CA ASP A 125 3.85 -31.62 33.04
C ASP A 125 5.05 -31.76 33.99
N THR A 126 5.92 -30.75 34.08
CA THR A 126 7.06 -30.74 35.04
C THR A 126 6.68 -30.52 36.51
N PHE A 127 5.43 -30.16 36.80
CA PHE A 127 4.94 -29.92 38.17
C PHE A 127 4.03 -31.05 38.71
N LYS A 128 3.90 -32.16 37.99
CA LYS A 128 3.23 -33.40 38.45
C LYS A 128 4.27 -34.44 38.82
#